data_AF-A0A0G4EZI7-F1
#
_entry.id   AF-A0A0G4EZI7-F1
#
_cell.length_a   1.000
_cell.length_b   1.000
_cell.length_c   1.000
_cell.angle_alpha   90.00
_cell.angle_beta   90.00
_cell.angle_gamma   90.00
#
_symmetry.space_group_name_H-M   'P 1'
#
loop_
_entity.id
_entity.type
_entity.pdbx_description
1 polymer ?
#
loop_
_entity_poly.entity_id
_entity_poly.type
_entity_poly.pdbx_seq_one_letter_code
_entity_poly.pdbx_strand_id
1 'polypeptide(L)'
;MEASGPSGPSSAKRPEKADARQAVRGLLRELNVLEYDEAVLDQLVEIMHREVRSVLGIAEELSRKHDGQKKAKLDVSDVRAAIEMRAQMGPRETIDPDVQKIEASRTNSSELPPVPEGGGLLLPSDRSRRTTTNWRLDLDSFA
;
A
#
# COMPACT_ATOMS: atom_id res chain seq x y z
N MET A 1 -33.62 4.38 56.95
CA MET A 1 -32.80 5.61 56.86
C MET A 1 -31.47 5.17 56.29
N GLU A 2 -31.43 5.16 54.95
CA GLU A 2 -30.62 6.08 54.13
C GLU A 2 -29.15 5.64 54.12
N ALA A 3 -28.68 4.93 53.10
CA ALA A 3 -28.35 5.37 51.73
C ALA A 3 -27.03 6.17 51.66
N SER A 4 -26.13 5.68 50.80
CA SER A 4 -25.11 6.40 49.99
C SER A 4 -23.74 5.73 50.10
N GLY A 5 -23.16 5.11 49.07
CA GLY A 5 -23.54 4.88 47.69
C GLY A 5 -22.51 3.92 47.05
N PRO A 6 -22.82 3.26 45.92
CA PRO A 6 -21.84 2.41 45.25
C PRO A 6 -20.76 3.28 44.59
N SER A 7 -19.51 3.02 44.95
CA SER A 7 -18.32 3.47 44.26
C SER A 7 -18.46 3.16 42.76
N GLY A 8 -18.51 4.20 41.94
CA GLY A 8 -18.65 4.09 40.49
C GLY A 8 -17.54 3.25 39.86
N PRO A 9 -17.79 2.65 38.68
CA PRO A 9 -16.76 1.94 37.95
C PRO A 9 -15.64 2.90 37.57
N SER A 10 -14.44 2.61 38.08
CA SER A 10 -13.19 3.19 37.62
C SER A 10 -13.16 3.17 36.10
N SER A 11 -13.09 4.35 35.50
CA SER A 11 -12.80 4.56 34.08
C SER A 11 -11.46 3.89 33.78
N ALA A 12 -11.51 2.62 33.39
CA ALA A 12 -10.37 1.90 32.86
C ALA A 12 -9.97 2.60 31.56
N LYS A 13 -8.91 3.42 31.64
CA LYS A 13 -8.18 3.96 30.50
C LYS A 13 -8.07 2.86 29.45
N ARG A 14 -8.67 3.05 28.27
CA ARG A 14 -8.48 2.17 27.11
C ARG A 14 -6.97 1.96 26.88
N PRO A 15 -6.39 0.77 27.14
CA PRO A 15 -4.96 0.56 26.97
C PRO A 15 -4.57 0.02 25.58
N GLU A 16 -5.54 -0.25 24.71
CA GLU A 16 -5.34 -1.05 23.50
C GLU A 16 -4.35 -0.44 22.48
N LYS A 17 -4.26 0.89 22.40
CA LYS A 17 -3.33 1.56 21.46
C LYS A 17 -1.88 1.57 21.94
N ALA A 18 -1.66 1.59 23.26
CA ALA A 18 -0.31 1.64 23.83
C ALA A 18 0.43 0.31 23.57
N ASP A 19 -0.28 -0.80 23.69
CA ASP A 19 0.27 -2.14 23.45
C ASP A 19 0.64 -2.34 21.97
N ALA A 20 -0.23 -1.91 21.04
CA ALA A 20 0.04 -2.00 19.61
C ALA A 20 1.25 -1.15 19.18
N ARG A 21 1.36 0.09 19.67
CA ARG A 21 2.54 0.93 19.40
C ARG A 21 3.82 0.30 19.96
N GLN A 22 3.76 -0.29 21.14
CA GLN A 22 4.91 -0.94 21.75
C GLN A 22 5.35 -2.18 20.96
N ALA A 23 4.41 -2.94 20.39
CA ALA A 23 4.70 -4.06 19.50
C ALA A 23 5.40 -3.59 18.21
N VAL A 24 4.89 -2.54 17.55
CA VAL A 24 5.53 -1.97 16.35
C VAL A 24 6.93 -1.42 16.65
N ARG A 25 7.10 -0.75 17.80
CA ARG A 25 8.42 -0.31 18.27
C ARG A 25 9.37 -1.49 18.51
N GLY A 26 8.88 -2.61 19.02
CA GLY A 26 9.65 -3.85 19.17
C GLY A 26 10.12 -4.38 17.81
N LEU A 27 9.21 -4.49 16.84
CA LEU A 27 9.52 -4.91 15.47
C LEU A 27 10.56 -4.00 14.79
N LEU A 28 10.44 -2.68 14.92
CA LEU A 28 11.41 -1.75 14.34
C LEU A 28 12.82 -1.91 14.94
N ARG A 29 12.91 -2.20 16.24
CA ARG A 29 14.18 -2.50 16.90
C ARG A 29 14.80 -3.81 16.41
N GLU A 30 13.99 -4.84 16.21
CA GLU A 30 14.44 -6.12 15.63
C GLU A 30 14.96 -5.95 14.19
N LEU A 31 14.39 -4.99 13.44
CA LEU A 31 14.82 -4.61 12.10
C LEU A 31 16.00 -3.62 12.08
N ASN A 32 16.62 -3.32 13.24
CA ASN A 32 17.69 -2.34 13.40
C ASN A 32 17.33 -0.90 12.97
N VAL A 33 16.04 -0.53 12.99
CA VAL A 33 15.59 0.84 12.76
C VAL A 33 15.48 1.55 14.11
N LEU A 34 16.52 2.33 14.45
CA LEU A 34 16.66 2.97 15.76
C LEU A 34 16.15 4.42 15.78
N GLU A 35 16.14 5.08 14.63
CA GLU A 35 15.69 6.46 14.47
C GLU A 35 14.46 6.51 13.54
N TYR A 36 13.34 6.96 14.09
CA TYR A 36 12.10 7.18 13.37
C TYR A 36 11.28 8.26 14.08
N ASP A 37 10.39 8.92 13.34
CA ASP A 37 9.40 9.82 13.92
C ASP A 37 8.29 9.02 14.62
N GLU A 38 7.83 9.49 15.78
CA GLU A 38 6.73 8.87 16.53
C GLU A 38 5.44 8.79 15.70
N ALA A 39 5.24 9.70 14.73
CA ALA A 39 4.10 9.65 13.81
C ALA A 39 4.09 8.37 12.95
N VAL A 40 5.26 7.78 12.67
CA VAL A 40 5.37 6.53 11.89
C VAL A 40 4.74 5.37 12.64
N LEU A 41 4.83 5.34 13.98
CA LEU A 41 4.21 4.27 14.77
C LEU A 41 2.69 4.28 14.61
N ASP A 42 2.07 5.47 14.63
CA ASP A 42 0.63 5.61 14.43
C ASP A 42 0.20 5.19 13.03
N GLN A 43 0.94 5.64 12.02
CA GLN A 43 0.66 5.31 10.64
C GLN A 43 0.78 3.80 10.40
N LEU A 44 1.82 3.15 10.94
CA LEU A 44 2.01 1.70 10.78
C LEU A 44 0.88 0.91 11.46
N VAL A 45 0.44 1.30 12.66
CA VAL A 45 -0.69 0.65 13.34
C VAL A 45 -1.98 0.83 12.53
N GLU A 46 -2.22 2.03 11.99
CA GLU A 46 -3.39 2.30 11.16
C GLU A 46 -3.38 1.46 9.88
N ILE A 47 -2.22 1.38 9.21
CA ILE A 47 -2.04 0.56 8.00
C ILE A 47 -2.30 -0.90 8.33
N MET A 48 -1.73 -1.46 9.40
CA MET A 48 -1.97 -2.85 9.79
C MET A 48 -3.44 -3.13 10.02
N HIS A 49 -4.13 -2.26 10.76
CA HIS A 49 -5.57 -2.42 11.00
C HIS A 49 -6.38 -2.31 9.70
N ARG A 50 -6.05 -1.37 8.82
CA ARG A 50 -6.69 -1.23 7.50
C ARG A 50 -6.48 -2.47 6.63
N GLU A 51 -5.27 -3.02 6.60
CA GLU A 51 -4.95 -4.21 5.81
C GLU A 51 -5.67 -5.46 6.36
N VAL A 52 -5.63 -5.68 7.67
CA VAL A 52 -6.35 -6.80 8.30
C VAL A 52 -7.85 -6.71 8.03
N ARG A 53 -8.45 -5.52 8.16
CA ARG A 53 -9.87 -5.31 7.85
C ARG A 53 -10.17 -5.56 6.38
N SER A 54 -9.29 -5.14 5.47
CA SER A 54 -9.48 -5.36 4.04
C SER A 54 -9.45 -6.86 3.69
N VAL A 55 -8.51 -7.61 4.27
CA VAL A 55 -8.40 -9.06 4.04
C VAL A 55 -9.60 -9.81 4.63
N LEU A 56 -10.02 -9.45 5.85
CA LEU A 56 -11.20 -10.06 6.48
C LEU A 56 -12.49 -9.78 5.68
N GLY A 57 -12.67 -8.57 5.16
CA GLY A 57 -13.83 -8.24 4.33
C GLY A 57 -13.90 -9.08 3.05
N ILE A 58 -12.74 -9.35 2.41
CA ILE A 58 -12.66 -10.25 1.26
C ILE A 58 -12.99 -11.70 1.68
N ALA A 59 -12.44 -12.17 2.79
CA ALA A 59 -12.66 -13.52 3.29
C ALA A 59 -14.13 -13.76 3.66
N GLU A 60 -14.81 -12.79 4.28
CA GLU A 60 -16.24 -12.85 4.58
C GLU A 60 -17.08 -12.93 3.29
N GLU A 61 -16.74 -12.12 2.29
CA GLU A 61 -17.44 -12.16 1.00
C GLU A 61 -17.24 -13.50 0.29
N LEU A 62 -16.03 -14.05 0.35
CA LEU A 62 -15.69 -15.36 -0.24
C LEU A 62 -16.45 -16.48 0.48
N SER A 63 -16.46 -16.49 1.81
CA SER A 63 -17.18 -17.48 2.63
C SER A 63 -18.69 -17.48 2.31
N ARG A 64 -19.28 -16.28 2.15
CA ARG A 64 -20.69 -16.13 1.77
C ARG A 64 -20.99 -16.69 0.37
N LYS A 65 -20.07 -16.50 -0.60
CA LYS A 65 -20.24 -16.93 -1.99
C LYS A 65 -19.95 -18.42 -2.20
N HIS A 66 -18.94 -18.96 -1.54
CA HIS A 66 -18.45 -20.32 -1.77
C HIS A 66 -19.35 -21.40 -1.13
N ASP A 67 -19.92 -21.14 0.05
CA ASP A 67 -20.66 -22.15 0.83
C ASP A 67 -22.18 -21.86 0.96
N GLY A 68 -22.71 -20.94 0.15
CA GLY A 68 -24.16 -20.73 -0.03
C GLY A 68 -24.96 -20.58 1.27
N GLN A 69 -24.65 -19.58 2.10
CA GLN A 69 -25.36 -19.22 3.35
C GLN A 69 -25.26 -20.23 4.52
N LYS A 70 -24.51 -21.33 4.39
CA LYS A 70 -24.48 -22.38 5.44
C LYS A 70 -23.40 -22.22 6.50
N LYS A 71 -22.31 -21.50 6.22
CA LYS A 71 -21.25 -21.23 7.20
C LYS A 71 -21.42 -19.84 7.83
N ALA A 72 -21.76 -19.82 9.12
CA ALA A 72 -21.77 -18.59 9.93
C ALA A 72 -20.38 -18.24 10.51
N LYS A 73 -19.37 -19.06 10.25
CA LYS A 73 -18.01 -18.91 10.78
C LYS A 73 -17.00 -18.86 9.65
N LEU A 74 -16.10 -17.89 9.75
CA LEU A 74 -14.93 -17.72 8.88
C LEU A 74 -13.97 -18.90 9.07
N ASP A 75 -13.54 -19.52 7.98
CA ASP A 75 -12.54 -20.60 8.00
C ASP A 75 -11.15 -20.09 7.63
N VAL A 76 -10.11 -20.82 8.03
CA VAL A 76 -8.70 -20.54 7.70
C VAL A 76 -8.48 -20.63 6.18
N SER A 77 -9.23 -21.50 5.48
CA SER A 77 -9.19 -21.59 4.01
C SER A 77 -9.61 -20.27 3.36
N ASP A 78 -10.64 -19.63 3.88
CA ASP A 78 -11.22 -18.40 3.32
C ASP A 78 -10.24 -17.23 3.50
N VAL A 79 -9.55 -17.17 4.64
CA VAL A 79 -8.50 -16.18 4.91
C VAL A 79 -7.30 -16.38 3.99
N ARG A 80 -6.85 -17.62 3.78
CA ARG A 80 -5.74 -17.92 2.85
C ARG A 80 -6.08 -17.50 1.43
N ALA A 81 -7.25 -17.88 0.94
CA ALA A 81 -7.71 -17.49 -0.39
C ALA A 81 -7.86 -15.96 -0.52
N ALA A 82 -8.32 -15.27 0.53
CA ALA A 82 -8.39 -13.81 0.54
C ALA A 82 -7.00 -13.15 0.45
N ILE A 83 -5.99 -13.68 1.14
CA ILE A 83 -4.60 -13.21 1.05
C ILE A 83 -4.04 -13.44 -0.36
N GLU A 84 -4.28 -14.61 -0.95
CA GLU A 84 -3.86 -14.89 -2.34
C GLU A 84 -4.51 -13.96 -3.35
N MET A 85 -5.82 -13.69 -3.21
CA MET A 85 -6.53 -12.75 -4.08
C MET A 85 -5.98 -11.33 -3.92
N ARG A 86 -5.66 -10.92 -2.68
CA ARG A 86 -5.01 -9.63 -2.39
C ARG A 86 -3.63 -9.55 -3.02
N ALA A 87 -2.83 -10.62 -2.95
CA ALA A 87 -1.50 -10.68 -3.55
C ALA A 87 -1.54 -10.55 -5.09
N GLN A 88 -2.61 -11.05 -5.74
CA GLN A 88 -2.79 -10.90 -7.18
C GLN A 88 -3.17 -9.47 -7.61
N MET A 89 -3.92 -8.75 -6.76
CA MET A 89 -4.37 -7.37 -7.02
C MET A 89 -3.35 -6.31 -6.55
N GLY A 90 -2.48 -6.67 -5.60
CA GLY A 90 -1.50 -5.78 -5.00
C GLY A 90 -0.30 -5.51 -5.90
N PRO A 91 0.58 -4.57 -5.49
CA PRO A 91 1.87 -4.37 -6.14
C PRO A 91 2.65 -5.68 -6.15
N ARG A 92 3.07 -6.14 -7.32
CA ARG A 92 3.93 -7.33 -7.42
C ARG A 92 5.30 -6.97 -6.85
N GLU A 93 5.65 -7.58 -5.71
CA GLU A 93 6.89 -7.30 -4.99
C GLU A 93 8.13 -7.65 -5.81
N THR A 94 8.04 -8.63 -6.71
CA THR A 94 9.11 -8.99 -7.64
C THR A 94 8.54 -9.40 -8.99
N ILE A 95 9.00 -8.77 -10.07
CA ILE A 95 8.74 -9.24 -11.44
C ILE A 95 9.63 -10.48 -11.65
N ASP A 96 9.03 -11.59 -12.08
CA ASP A 96 9.73 -12.85 -12.38
C ASP A 96 10.94 -12.60 -13.30
N PRO A 97 12.16 -13.07 -12.92
CA PRO A 97 13.37 -12.82 -13.70
C PRO A 97 13.29 -13.37 -15.13
N ASP A 98 12.53 -14.43 -15.37
CA ASP A 98 12.40 -14.99 -16.72
C ASP A 98 11.48 -14.12 -17.59
N VAL A 99 10.43 -13.52 -17.01
CA VAL A 99 9.62 -12.50 -17.70
C VAL A 99 10.49 -11.30 -18.09
N GLN A 100 11.39 -10.87 -17.20
CA GLN A 100 12.33 -9.77 -17.50
C GLN A 100 13.29 -10.14 -18.64
N LYS A 101 13.85 -11.36 -18.65
CA LYS A 101 14.74 -11.82 -19.73
C LYS A 101 14.01 -11.90 -21.08
N ILE A 102 12.76 -12.35 -21.09
CA ILE A 102 11.95 -12.40 -22.31
C ILE A 102 11.76 -10.98 -22.85
N GLU A 103 11.35 -10.02 -22.01
CA GLU A 103 11.15 -8.64 -22.46
C GLU A 103 12.47 -7.96 -22.86
N ALA A 104 13.57 -8.25 -22.16
CA ALA A 104 14.89 -7.77 -22.50
C ALA A 104 15.36 -8.32 -23.86
N SER A 105 15.20 -9.61 -24.11
CA SER A 105 15.55 -10.21 -25.41
C SER A 105 14.71 -9.64 -26.56
N ARG A 106 13.43 -9.35 -26.31
CA ARG A 106 12.56 -8.68 -27.28
C ARG A 106 13.01 -7.24 -27.55
N THR A 107 13.29 -6.46 -26.51
CA THR A 107 13.71 -5.05 -26.65
C THR A 107 15.09 -4.94 -27.30
N ASN A 108 16.03 -5.79 -26.87
CA ASN A 108 17.40 -5.83 -27.36
C ASN A 108 17.55 -6.50 -28.74
N SER A 109 16.46 -7.04 -29.31
CA SER A 109 16.47 -7.55 -30.68
C SER A 109 16.50 -6.45 -31.73
N SER A 110 16.10 -5.23 -31.36
CA SER A 110 16.24 -4.06 -32.24
C SER A 110 17.67 -3.55 -32.23
N GLU A 111 18.26 -3.41 -33.44
CA GLU A 111 19.57 -2.80 -33.60
C GLU A 111 19.56 -1.35 -33.08
N LEU A 112 20.68 -0.94 -32.49
CA LEU A 112 20.82 0.43 -32.00
C LEU A 112 20.70 1.43 -33.17
N PRO A 113 19.99 2.55 -33.00
CA PRO A 113 19.95 3.60 -34.00
C PRO A 113 21.36 4.07 -34.36
N PRO A 114 21.65 4.34 -35.65
CA PRO A 114 22.96 4.82 -36.07
C PRO A 114 23.29 6.14 -35.38
N VAL A 115 24.52 6.26 -34.87
CA VAL A 115 25.00 7.48 -34.21
C VAL A 115 25.28 8.56 -35.28
N PRO A 116 24.63 9.73 -35.24
CA PRO A 116 24.92 10.83 -36.16
C PRO A 116 26.33 11.39 -35.97
N GLU A 117 27.01 11.75 -37.05
CA GLU A 117 28.40 12.26 -37.03
C GLU A 117 28.57 13.71 -36.54
N GLY A 118 27.57 14.26 -35.84
CA GLY A 118 27.65 15.57 -35.20
C GLY A 118 27.76 15.40 -33.70
N GLY A 119 28.95 15.59 -33.13
CA GLY A 119 29.14 15.52 -31.68
C GLY A 119 28.19 16.48 -30.96
N GLY A 120 27.34 15.95 -30.07
CA GLY A 120 26.39 16.74 -29.30
C GLY A 120 25.23 15.93 -28.74
N LEU A 121 24.38 16.59 -27.95
CA LEU A 121 23.13 16.02 -27.43
C LEU A 121 22.06 16.02 -28.53
N LEU A 122 21.60 14.83 -28.91
CA LEU A 122 20.47 14.67 -29.82
C LEU A 122 19.17 14.89 -29.06
N LEU A 123 18.54 16.03 -29.30
CA LEU A 123 17.19 16.26 -28.82
C LEU A 123 16.20 15.46 -29.68
N PRO A 124 15.15 14.86 -29.08
CA PRO A 124 14.03 14.33 -29.83
C PRO A 124 13.44 15.39 -30.77
N SER A 125 12.64 14.93 -31.76
CA SER A 125 11.95 15.82 -32.69
C SER A 125 11.23 16.96 -31.96
N ASP A 126 11.14 18.14 -32.58
CA ASP A 126 10.59 19.33 -31.93
C ASP A 126 9.15 19.13 -31.42
N ARG A 127 8.38 18.23 -32.05
CA ARG A 127 7.03 17.84 -31.61
C ARG A 127 7.01 17.03 -30.32
N SER A 128 8.04 16.23 -30.07
CA SER A 128 8.19 15.43 -28.84
C SER A 128 8.84 16.22 -27.71
N ARG A 129 9.35 17.43 -28.00
CA ARG A 129 10.03 18.28 -27.04
C ARG A 129 9.01 19.03 -26.18
N ARG A 130 9.12 18.91 -24.85
CA ARG A 130 8.25 19.61 -23.88
C ARG A 130 8.67 21.08 -23.63
N THR A 131 9.31 21.72 -24.61
CA THR A 131 9.71 23.14 -24.55
C THR A 131 8.64 24.08 -25.07
N THR A 132 7.62 23.57 -25.76
CA THR A 132 6.50 24.38 -26.24
C THR A 132 5.70 24.90 -25.05
N THR A 133 5.60 26.21 -24.94
CA THR A 133 4.84 26.91 -23.91
C THR A 133 3.36 26.55 -23.99
N ASN A 134 2.90 25.65 -23.11
CA ASN A 134 1.49 25.23 -23.00
C ASN A 134 0.69 25.99 -21.93
N TRP A 135 1.33 26.92 -21.21
CA TRP A 135 0.64 27.78 -20.24
C TRP A 135 0.22 29.08 -20.91
N ARG A 136 -1.07 29.38 -20.90
CA ARG A 136 -1.63 30.71 -21.18
C ARG A 136 -2.09 31.28 -19.86
N LEU A 137 -1.55 32.44 -19.48
CA LEU A 137 -2.02 33.16 -18.31
C LEU A 137 -3.29 33.90 -18.72
N ASP A 138 -4.44 33.48 -18.20
CA ASP A 138 -5.70 34.17 -18.42
C ASP A 138 -5.80 35.37 -17.47
N LEU A 139 -5.29 36.51 -17.93
CA LEU A 139 -5.24 37.75 -17.16
C LEU A 139 -6.63 38.37 -16.93
N ASP A 140 -7.65 37.95 -17.68
CA ASP A 140 -9.03 38.44 -17.53
C ASP A 140 -9.76 37.83 -16.34
N SER A 141 -9.21 36.77 -15.73
CA SER A 141 -9.76 36.15 -14.51
C SER A 141 -9.39 36.88 -13.20
N PHE A 142 -8.54 37.91 -13.29
CA PHE A 142 -8.03 38.68 -12.15
C PHE A 142 -8.48 40.16 -12.13
N ALA A 143 -9.33 40.59 -13.06
CA ALA A 143 -9.92 41.93 -13.12
C ALA A 143 -11.39 41.93 -12.64
#